data_AF-A0A914N4B1-F1
#
_entry.id   AF-A0A914N4B1-F1
#
_cell.length_a   1.000
_cell.length_b   1.000
_cell.length_c   1.000
_cell.angle_alpha   90.00
_cell.angle_beta   90.00
_cell.angle_gamma   90.00
#
_symmetry.space_group_name_H-M   'P 1'
#
loop_
_entity.id
_entity.type
_entity.pdbx_description
1 polymer ?
#
loop_
_entity_poly.entity_id
_entity_poly.type
_entity_poly.pdbx_seq_one_letter_code
_entity_poly.pdbx_strand_id
1 'polypeptide(L)'
;MSFSKIPKHGESAPKEAHTNNNNFDQRIDAIRQRNIIDSKFGYELYTECCPKNGWLVNVQQSEVVDEKTKVIQSVVNFYFLESCGGRFKISYLFRPYLYLETVPGSEFAVAEFLSRKYHFVQVEHVEKENLDLV
;
A
#
# COMPACT_ATOMS: atom_id res chain seq x y z
N MET A 1 -44.75 35.97 -28.85
CA MET A 1 -44.31 34.72 -28.22
C MET A 1 -42.82 34.57 -28.48
N SER A 2 -41.97 34.73 -27.46
CA SER A 2 -40.52 34.58 -27.56
C SER A 2 -40.08 33.61 -26.47
N PHE A 3 -39.51 32.47 -26.87
CA PHE A 3 -39.07 31.42 -25.96
C PHE A 3 -37.64 31.73 -25.48
N SER A 4 -37.50 31.91 -24.17
CA SER A 4 -36.23 32.00 -23.47
C SER A 4 -35.54 30.63 -23.44
N LYS A 5 -34.30 30.58 -23.95
CA LYS A 5 -33.43 29.40 -23.91
C LYS A 5 -32.96 29.12 -22.49
N ILE A 6 -33.20 27.89 -22.01
CA ILE A 6 -32.68 27.35 -20.75
C ILE A 6 -31.20 26.98 -20.96
N PRO A 7 -30.26 27.39 -20.08
CA PRO A 7 -28.87 26.97 -20.21
C PRO A 7 -28.70 25.51 -19.75
N LYS A 8 -28.02 24.71 -20.58
CA LYS A 8 -27.69 23.32 -20.26
C LYS A 8 -26.68 23.25 -19.12
N HIS A 9 -26.96 22.39 -18.15
CA HIS A 9 -26.09 22.04 -17.05
C HIS A 9 -24.75 21.51 -17.60
N GLY A 10 -23.67 22.22 -17.34
CA GLY A 10 -22.32 21.80 -17.69
C GLY A 10 -21.96 20.57 -16.88
N GLU A 11 -21.66 19.48 -17.59
CA GLU A 11 -21.10 18.26 -17.05
C GLU A 11 -19.69 18.58 -16.52
N SER A 12 -19.59 18.81 -15.21
CA SER A 12 -18.30 19.03 -14.57
C SER A 12 -17.55 17.70 -14.53
N ALA A 13 -16.46 17.63 -15.29
CA ALA A 13 -15.50 16.52 -15.26
C ALA A 13 -15.13 16.16 -13.81
N PRO A 14 -14.79 14.89 -13.52
CA PRO A 14 -14.37 14.49 -12.18
C PRO A 14 -13.17 15.34 -11.78
N LYS A 15 -13.29 16.05 -10.66
CA LYS A 15 -12.17 16.77 -10.07
C LYS A 15 -11.11 15.73 -9.69
N GLU A 16 -10.04 15.68 -10.47
CA GLU A 16 -8.84 14.93 -10.10
C GLU A 16 -8.45 15.32 -8.68
N ALA A 17 -8.28 14.32 -7.83
CA ALA A 17 -7.86 14.52 -6.46
C ALA A 17 -6.50 15.24 -6.49
N HIS A 18 -6.49 16.52 -6.10
CA HIS A 18 -5.26 17.26 -5.85
C HIS A 18 -4.50 16.62 -4.68
N THR A 19 -3.74 15.59 -4.99
CA THR A 19 -2.76 15.00 -4.07
C THR A 19 -1.47 15.77 -4.28
N ASN A 20 -0.96 16.38 -3.22
CA ASN A 20 0.29 17.15 -3.20
C ASN A 20 1.45 16.41 -3.89
N ASN A 21 1.72 16.75 -5.15
CA ASN A 21 2.76 16.13 -6.00
C ASN A 21 4.15 16.11 -5.31
N ASN A 22 4.45 17.15 -4.53
CA ASN A 22 5.74 17.29 -3.84
C ASN A 22 6.06 16.14 -2.87
N ASN A 23 5.06 15.52 -2.23
CA ASN A 23 5.30 14.39 -1.30
C ASN A 23 5.60 13.09 -2.07
N PHE A 24 5.01 12.92 -3.24
CA PHE A 24 5.19 11.70 -4.04
C PHE A 24 6.62 11.57 -4.56
N ASP A 25 7.16 12.64 -5.16
CA ASP A 25 8.53 12.64 -5.69
C ASP A 25 9.57 12.43 -4.58
N GLN A 26 9.38 13.10 -3.42
CA GLN A 26 10.23 12.92 -2.25
C GLN A 26 10.25 11.47 -1.76
N ARG A 27 9.10 10.79 -1.76
CA ARG A 27 9.01 9.37 -1.40
C ARG A 27 9.72 8.48 -2.40
N ILE A 28 9.58 8.74 -3.70
CA ILE A 28 10.32 8.00 -4.74
C ILE A 28 11.83 8.15 -4.54
N ASP A 29 12.30 9.37 -4.31
CA ASP A 29 13.72 9.60 -4.08
C ASP A 29 14.21 8.93 -2.80
N ALA A 30 13.42 8.93 -1.72
CA ALA A 30 13.73 8.20 -0.50
C ALA A 30 13.82 6.68 -0.73
N ILE A 31 12.92 6.10 -1.54
CA ILE A 31 12.95 4.68 -1.93
C ILE A 31 14.25 4.37 -2.70
N ARG A 32 14.60 5.21 -3.67
CA ARG A 32 15.82 5.06 -4.47
C ARG A 32 17.07 5.14 -3.60
N GLN A 33 17.17 6.14 -2.74
CA GLN A 33 18.33 6.32 -1.85
C GLN A 33 18.49 5.12 -0.91
N ARG A 34 17.39 4.60 -0.34
CA ARG A 34 17.43 3.39 0.48
C ARG A 34 17.98 2.19 -0.29
N ASN A 35 17.51 1.95 -1.52
CA ASN A 35 18.01 0.85 -2.34
C ASN A 35 19.50 0.99 -2.68
N ILE A 36 19.97 2.21 -2.96
CA ILE A 36 21.39 2.48 -3.19
C ILE A 36 22.21 2.17 -1.94
N ILE A 37 21.74 2.57 -0.76
CA ILE A 37 22.42 2.30 0.50
C ILE A 37 22.47 0.80 0.77
N ASP A 38 21.34 0.09 0.64
CA ASP A 38 21.27 -1.36 0.85
C ASP A 38 22.26 -2.11 -0.06
N SER A 39 22.30 -1.77 -1.35
CA SER A 39 23.25 -2.33 -2.33
C SER A 39 24.71 -2.09 -1.93
N LYS A 40 25.04 -0.88 -1.46
CA LYS A 40 26.39 -0.56 -0.96
C LYS A 40 26.82 -1.42 0.24
N PHE A 41 25.87 -1.88 1.06
CA PHE A 41 26.12 -2.78 2.18
C PHE A 41 26.07 -4.28 1.81
N GLY A 42 25.81 -4.58 0.54
CA GLY A 42 25.72 -5.95 0.00
C GLY A 42 24.33 -6.57 0.12
N TYR A 43 23.29 -5.79 0.44
CA TYR A 43 21.91 -6.28 0.51
C TYR A 43 21.20 -6.07 -0.83
N GLU A 44 21.51 -6.96 -1.77
CA GLU A 44 20.80 -7.03 -3.04
C GLU A 44 19.44 -7.71 -2.87
N LEU A 45 18.46 -7.25 -3.66
CA LEU A 45 17.12 -7.84 -3.68
C LEU A 45 17.20 -9.22 -4.33
N TYR A 46 16.83 -10.24 -3.57
CA TYR A 46 16.75 -11.60 -4.05
C TYR A 46 15.44 -11.82 -4.82
N THR A 47 15.56 -12.11 -6.11
CA THR A 47 14.43 -12.28 -7.05
C THR A 47 14.41 -13.66 -7.73
N GLU A 48 15.34 -14.54 -7.37
CA GLU A 48 15.45 -15.86 -7.97
C GLU A 48 14.36 -16.81 -7.44
N CYS A 49 14.00 -17.80 -8.26
CA CYS A 49 12.97 -18.79 -7.91
C CYS A 49 13.49 -19.91 -7.00
N CYS A 50 14.81 -20.08 -6.86
CA CYS A 50 15.36 -21.13 -6.02
C CYS A 50 15.25 -20.75 -4.53
N PRO A 51 14.97 -21.72 -3.63
CA PRO A 51 15.03 -21.44 -2.20
C PRO A 51 16.45 -21.08 -1.78
N LYS A 52 16.58 -20.04 -0.95
CA LYS A 52 17.84 -19.60 -0.39
C LYS A 52 17.75 -19.55 1.12
N ASN A 53 18.70 -20.20 1.79
CA ASN A 53 18.74 -20.27 3.25
C ASN A 53 19.55 -19.10 3.81
N GLY A 54 19.01 -18.43 4.82
CA GLY A 54 19.71 -17.37 5.54
C GLY A 54 19.09 -17.10 6.90
N TRP A 55 19.86 -16.48 7.78
CA TRP A 55 19.39 -16.03 9.09
C TRP A 55 18.81 -14.62 8.96
N LEU A 56 17.57 -14.45 9.38
CA LEU A 56 16.93 -13.15 9.44
C LEU A 56 17.61 -12.29 10.50
N VAL A 57 18.16 -11.15 10.11
CA VAL A 57 18.88 -10.24 11.02
C VAL A 57 18.17 -8.91 11.24
N ASN A 58 17.30 -8.49 10.31
CA ASN A 58 16.53 -7.27 10.46
C ASN A 58 15.24 -7.29 9.64
N VAL A 59 14.25 -6.54 10.09
CA VAL A 59 12.95 -6.34 9.44
C VAL A 59 12.64 -4.84 9.44
N GLN A 60 12.33 -4.28 8.28
CA GLN A 60 11.99 -2.86 8.17
C GLN A 60 10.74 -2.64 7.30
N GLN A 61 9.84 -1.79 7.79
CA GLN A 61 8.80 -1.21 6.94
C GLN A 61 9.44 -0.39 5.82
N SER A 62 8.98 -0.59 4.59
CA SER A 62 9.51 0.09 3.43
C SER A 62 8.44 0.25 2.36
N GLU A 63 8.83 0.88 1.26
CA GLU A 63 7.99 1.12 0.10
C GLU A 63 8.74 0.71 -1.16
N VAL A 64 8.00 0.29 -2.18
CA VAL A 64 8.51 -0.01 -3.53
C VAL A 64 7.65 0.71 -4.56
N VAL A 65 8.23 1.12 -5.68
CA VAL A 65 7.47 1.65 -6.81
C VAL A 65 7.16 0.51 -7.75
N ASP A 66 5.88 0.24 -7.98
CA ASP A 66 5.45 -0.74 -8.98
C ASP A 66 5.82 -0.24 -10.38
N GLU A 67 6.58 -1.03 -11.13
CA GLU A 67 7.14 -0.60 -12.41
C GLU A 67 6.07 -0.36 -13.47
N LYS A 68 4.93 -1.07 -13.40
CA LYS A 68 3.86 -1.04 -14.40
C LYS A 68 2.87 0.09 -14.12
N THR A 69 2.41 0.16 -12.88
CA THR A 69 1.37 1.09 -12.44
C THR A 69 1.93 2.43 -11.96
N LYS A 70 3.24 2.51 -11.68
CA LYS A 70 3.91 3.66 -11.06
C LYS A 70 3.34 4.04 -9.68
N VAL A 71 2.62 3.13 -9.05
CA VAL A 71 2.07 3.32 -7.70
C VAL A 71 3.09 2.90 -6.66
N ILE A 72 3.19 3.66 -5.58
CA ILE A 72 3.99 3.26 -4.42
C ILE A 72 3.21 2.21 -3.62
N GLN A 73 3.81 1.05 -3.42
CA GLN A 73 3.25 -0.06 -2.64
C GLN A 73 4.03 -0.24 -1.34
N SER A 74 3.30 -0.54 -0.26
CA SER A 74 3.91 -0.89 1.02
C SER A 74 4.52 -2.28 0.96
N VAL A 75 5.75 -2.40 1.48
CA VAL A 75 6.48 -3.66 1.60
C VAL A 75 7.11 -3.78 2.98
N VAL A 76 7.44 -5.01 3.34
CA VAL A 76 8.35 -5.29 4.45
C VAL A 76 9.65 -5.83 3.87
N ASN A 77 10.75 -5.15 4.15
CA ASN A 77 12.08 -5.61 3.80
C ASN A 77 12.61 -6.52 4.91
N PHE A 78 13.03 -7.72 4.53
CA PHE A 78 13.68 -8.69 5.40
C PHE A 78 15.14 -8.84 4.96
N TYR A 79 16.06 -8.68 5.90
CA TYR A 79 17.50 -8.70 5.63
C TYR A 79 18.10 -9.99 6.21
N PHE A 80 18.89 -10.69 5.41
CA PHE A 80 19.42 -12.01 5.75
C PHE A 80 20.94 -12.09 5.62
N LEU A 81 21.53 -12.97 6.44
CA LEU A 81 22.91 -13.43 6.32
C LEU A 81 22.94 -14.91 5.93
N GLU A 82 23.87 -15.29 5.07
CA GLU A 82 24.10 -16.67 4.63
C GLU A 82 25.23 -17.32 5.42
N SER A 83 25.27 -18.66 5.45
CA SER A 83 26.36 -19.42 6.08
C SER A 83 27.73 -19.18 5.44
N CYS A 84 27.75 -18.83 4.15
CA CYS A 84 28.97 -18.46 3.42
C CYS A 84 29.41 -17.01 3.68
N GLY A 85 28.70 -16.26 4.54
CA GLY A 85 28.95 -14.83 4.79
C GLY A 85 28.31 -13.89 3.77
N GLY A 86 27.57 -14.44 2.80
CA GLY A 86 26.75 -13.68 1.86
C GLY A 86 25.61 -12.92 2.57
N ARG A 87 25.09 -11.91 1.88
CA ARG A 87 23.96 -11.09 2.36
C ARG A 87 22.95 -10.96 1.24
N PHE A 88 21.69 -10.92 1.61
CA PHE A 88 20.61 -10.64 0.67
C PHE A 88 19.42 -10.06 1.41
N LYS A 89 18.51 -9.40 0.69
CA LYS A 89 17.22 -8.98 1.21
C LYS A 89 16.09 -9.49 0.34
N ILE A 90 14.90 -9.62 0.91
CA ILE A 90 13.65 -9.78 0.16
C ILE A 90 12.70 -8.65 0.54
N SER A 91 11.84 -8.26 -0.38
CA SER A 91 10.75 -7.31 -0.14
C SER A 91 9.42 -8.03 -0.29
N TYR A 92 8.69 -8.17 0.81
CA TYR A 92 7.37 -8.79 0.81
C TYR A 92 6.29 -7.72 0.67
N LEU A 93 5.45 -7.83 -0.36
CA LEU A 93 4.31 -6.93 -0.55
C LEU A 93 3.29 -7.12 0.57
N PHE A 94 2.92 -6.01 1.20
CA PHE A 94 1.93 -6.00 2.26
C PHE A 94 0.89 -4.94 1.99
N ARG A 95 -0.39 -5.28 2.19
CA ARG A 95 -1.50 -4.32 2.12
C ARG A 95 -1.91 -3.99 3.56
N PRO A 96 -1.56 -2.79 4.08
CA PRO A 96 -1.99 -2.37 5.40
C PRO A 96 -3.52 -2.40 5.50
N TYR A 97 -4.02 -2.86 6.64
CA TYR A 97 -5.44 -2.95 6.93
C TYR A 97 -5.71 -2.50 8.36
N LEU A 98 -6.97 -2.19 8.62
CA LEU A 98 -7.49 -1.91 9.95
C LEU A 98 -8.82 -2.65 10.12
N TYR A 99 -9.16 -2.98 11.35
CA TYR A 99 -10.48 -3.49 11.69
C TYR A 99 -11.34 -2.35 12.21
N LEU A 100 -12.63 -2.40 11.88
CA LEU A 100 -13.64 -1.48 12.39
C LEU A 100 -14.68 -2.30 13.14
N GLU A 101 -14.86 -2.00 14.41
CA GLU A 101 -16.01 -2.50 15.16
C GLU A 101 -17.25 -1.71 14.74
N THR A 102 -18.35 -2.43 14.53
CA THR A 102 -19.63 -1.85 14.14
C THR A 102 -20.70 -2.17 15.17
N VAL A 103 -21.77 -1.37 15.17
CA VAL A 103 -22.96 -1.70 15.94
C VAL A 103 -23.54 -3.03 15.39
N PRO A 104 -23.91 -4.01 16.24
CA PRO A 104 -24.44 -5.28 15.78
C PRO A 104 -25.62 -5.11 14.81
N GLY A 105 -25.56 -5.79 13.67
CA GLY A 105 -26.57 -5.73 12.60
C GLY A 105 -26.37 -4.59 11.60
N SER A 106 -25.32 -3.77 11.74
CA SER A 106 -24.99 -2.68 10.82
C SER A 106 -23.78 -2.96 9.90
N GLU A 107 -23.15 -4.12 10.03
CA GLU A 107 -21.88 -4.53 9.39
C GLU A 107 -21.94 -4.31 7.87
N PHE A 108 -22.98 -4.85 7.22
CA PHE A 108 -23.14 -4.77 5.77
C PHE A 108 -23.43 -3.35 5.28
N ALA A 109 -24.22 -2.58 6.03
CA ALA A 109 -24.54 -1.20 5.67
C ALA A 109 -23.30 -0.30 5.77
N VAL A 110 -22.48 -0.49 6.82
CA VAL A 110 -21.20 0.20 6.98
C VAL A 110 -20.22 -0.20 5.87
N ALA A 111 -20.12 -1.49 5.54
CA ALA A 111 -19.25 -1.97 4.48
C ALA A 111 -19.62 -1.39 3.09
N GLU A 112 -20.93 -1.34 2.78
CA GLU A 112 -21.44 -0.74 1.55
C GLU A 112 -21.20 0.78 1.50
N PHE A 113 -21.35 1.47 2.64
CA PHE A 113 -21.06 2.89 2.73
C PHE A 113 -19.57 3.19 2.48
N LEU A 114 -18.66 2.43 3.13
CA LEU A 114 -17.22 2.64 3.01
C LEU A 114 -16.72 2.33 1.60
N SER A 115 -17.21 1.26 0.97
CA SER A 115 -16.80 0.89 -0.39
C SER A 115 -17.26 1.92 -1.43
N ARG A 116 -18.43 2.54 -1.26
CA ARG A 116 -18.89 3.66 -2.12
C ARG A 116 -18.14 4.97 -1.84
N LYS A 117 -17.76 5.23 -0.60
CA LYS A 117 -17.10 6.50 -0.23
C LYS A 117 -15.61 6.48 -0.60
N TYR A 118 -14.94 5.35 -0.42
CA TYR A 118 -13.50 5.20 -0.56
C TYR A 118 -13.18 4.14 -1.61
N HIS A 119 -13.24 4.53 -2.89
CA HIS A 119 -13.01 3.63 -4.03
C HIS A 119 -11.61 2.97 -4.07
N PHE A 120 -10.66 3.47 -3.27
CA PHE A 120 -9.28 2.98 -3.22
C PHE A 120 -9.03 1.96 -2.11
N VAL A 121 -10.01 1.67 -1.24
CA VAL A 121 -9.88 0.65 -0.19
C VAL A 121 -10.69 -0.59 -0.55
N GLN A 122 -10.13 -1.76 -0.24
CA GLN A 122 -10.89 -3.00 -0.22
C GLN A 122 -11.56 -3.11 1.15
N VAL A 123 -12.88 -3.31 1.14
CA VAL A 123 -13.67 -3.52 2.36
C VAL A 123 -14.13 -4.97 2.37
N GLU A 124 -13.89 -5.65 3.49
CA GLU A 124 -14.27 -7.05 3.69
C GLU A 124 -14.91 -7.19 5.08
N HIS A 125 -15.97 -7.98 5.16
CA HIS A 125 -16.57 -8.36 6.43
C HIS A 125 -15.88 -9.61 6.95
N VAL A 126 -15.31 -9.54 8.16
CA VAL A 126 -14.54 -10.63 8.76
C VAL A 126 -14.97 -10.81 10.21
N GLU A 127 -15.36 -12.02 10.57
CA GLU A 127 -15.61 -12.40 11.96
C GLU A 127 -14.29 -12.68 12.68
N LYS A 128 -14.14 -12.12 13.88
CA LYS A 128 -12.96 -12.27 14.74
C LYS A 128 -13.41 -12.50 16.18
N GLU A 129 -12.69 -13.37 16.88
CA GLU A 129 -12.86 -13.51 18.32
C GLU A 129 -12.26 -12.30 19.02
N ASN A 130 -13.06 -11.63 19.85
CA ASN A 130 -12.53 -10.66 20.79
C ASN A 130 -12.04 -11.40 22.04
N LEU A 131 -10.73 -11.39 22.27
CA LEU A 131 -10.08 -12.06 23.39
C LEU A 131 -10.01 -11.18 24.65
N ASP A 132 -10.83 -10.14 24.74
CA ASP A 132 -10.94 -9.33 25.95
C ASP A 132 -11.24 -10.25 27.16
N LEU A 133 -10.23 -10.41 28.01
CA LEU A 133 -10.32 -11.10 29.28
C LEU A 133 -11.19 -10.24 30.20
N VAL A 134 -12.45 -10.65 30.36
CA VAL A 134 -13.38 -10.08 31.36
C VAL A 134 -12.93 -10.44 32.77
#